data_AF-A0A2D5J908-F1
#
_entry.id   AF-A0A2D5J908-F1
#
_cell.length_a   1.000
_cell.length_b   1.000
_cell.length_c   1.000
_cell.angle_alpha   90.00
_cell.angle_beta   90.00
_cell.angle_gamma   90.00
#
_symmetry.space_group_name_H-M   'P 1'
#
loop_
_entity.id
_entity.type
_entity.pdbx_description
1 polymer ?
#
loop_
_entity_poly.entity_id
_entity_poly.type
_entity_poly.pdbx_seq_one_letter_code
_entity_poly.pdbx_strand_id
1 'polypeptide(L)'
;MGIAGPGGNGSAWDGSAWDGPDALFAAFELDIQPARFAEPALLLGAEQSQRLAGALAQGLDRVGQDIGVKPKVVLARPGSRRRVVLETVFALHDAGALVECVHLSAASGLTHARMLYLWVRALEQLRATTSLMALITRLESDPELPSKIRRNLLDLRMHNQTGLIAADHQVFVDGPVPATLAQALKTLPAPGIDWVPPRMVLSLALERGLEGDAAQAFAARLNWGRAAVDYLTFLKYYAWPASGGPQPGQGGPDDGAVRALAGQIKALMVLPDPNPLVAAAQAGKSIVLVSAHAGLTVVAPWIMLDAGLPLIGISAKSPTDLTHPREKTLGTHGNFQADFLKAVKILRREPHLVQLLPDGGFGGASLTHRFRGRDLALGQGAATMAWQGQAAVFFFGTRWRDDGRMEIYVETGPVAEKGGDRAAFDTAFYDFYLGCLDAIVMGPPENMAPGGGFWRCLEGNPADLLAASMGAGGAVAQGMT
;
A
#
# COMPACT_ATOMS: atom_id res chain seq x y z
N MET A 1 -24.07 17.48 -41.43
CA MET A 1 -24.89 17.38 -40.20
C MET A 1 -23.97 16.94 -39.09
N GLY A 2 -23.40 17.89 -38.35
CA GLY A 2 -22.47 17.64 -37.25
C GLY A 2 -23.25 17.63 -35.93
N ILE A 3 -23.03 16.61 -35.11
CA ILE A 3 -23.59 16.50 -33.77
C ILE A 3 -22.58 17.11 -32.80
N ALA A 4 -23.03 18.15 -32.11
CA ALA A 4 -22.27 18.88 -31.10
C ALA A 4 -22.03 18.02 -29.86
N GLY A 5 -20.81 18.04 -29.32
CA GLY A 5 -20.47 17.46 -28.03
C GLY A 5 -20.98 18.32 -26.86
N PRO A 6 -21.11 17.76 -25.65
CA PRO A 6 -21.54 18.50 -24.49
C PRO A 6 -20.38 19.40 -24.01
N GLY A 7 -20.53 20.70 -24.24
CA GLY A 7 -19.68 21.73 -23.66
C GLY A 7 -19.92 21.81 -22.15
N GLY A 8 -18.93 21.40 -21.37
CA GLY A 8 -18.85 21.68 -19.95
C GLY A 8 -18.55 23.16 -19.72
N ASN A 9 -19.59 23.94 -19.44
CA ASN A 9 -19.43 25.26 -18.83
C ASN A 9 -18.90 25.08 -17.40
N GLY A 10 -17.58 25.11 -17.24
CA GLY A 10 -16.98 25.45 -15.96
C GLY A 10 -17.32 26.91 -15.65
N SER A 11 -18.27 27.12 -14.74
CA SER A 11 -18.55 28.44 -14.21
C SER A 11 -17.29 28.95 -13.52
N ALA A 12 -16.63 29.94 -14.13
CA ALA A 12 -15.61 30.72 -13.48
C ALA A 12 -16.21 31.34 -12.20
N TRP A 13 -15.57 31.09 -11.07
CA TRP A 13 -15.90 31.65 -9.78
C TRP A 13 -15.85 33.19 -9.86
N ASP A 14 -16.97 33.88 -9.62
CA ASP A 14 -16.95 35.31 -9.33
C ASP A 14 -16.60 35.46 -7.84
N GLY A 15 -15.39 35.91 -7.52
CA GLY A 15 -14.92 36.04 -6.13
C GLY A 15 -15.65 37.11 -5.30
N SER A 16 -16.95 37.33 -5.50
CA SER A 16 -17.67 38.53 -5.06
C SER A 16 -18.17 38.48 -3.61
N ALA A 17 -18.16 37.31 -2.94
CA ALA A 17 -18.61 37.18 -1.55
C ALA A 17 -17.49 37.24 -0.50
N TRP A 18 -16.22 37.11 -0.91
CA TRP A 18 -15.06 37.03 -0.01
C TRP A 18 -13.88 37.81 -0.59
N ASP A 19 -13.26 38.70 0.18
CA ASP A 19 -12.16 39.60 -0.25
C ASP A 19 -10.80 38.87 -0.48
N GLY A 20 -10.84 37.61 -0.92
CA GLY A 20 -9.68 36.76 -1.18
C GLY A 20 -9.55 35.57 -0.22
N PRO A 21 -8.47 34.76 -0.37
CA PRO A 21 -8.25 33.55 0.43
C PRO A 21 -8.27 33.78 1.94
N ASP A 22 -7.61 34.84 2.42
CA ASP A 22 -7.47 35.11 3.86
C ASP A 22 -8.82 35.40 4.53
N ALA A 23 -9.71 36.12 3.84
CA ALA A 23 -11.06 36.40 4.34
C ALA A 23 -11.88 35.11 4.52
N LEU A 24 -11.74 34.16 3.60
CA LEU A 24 -12.43 32.88 3.67
C LEU A 24 -11.82 31.98 4.76
N PHE A 25 -10.49 31.89 4.85
CA PHE A 25 -9.82 31.10 5.90
C PHE A 25 -10.17 31.63 7.29
N ALA A 26 -10.19 32.95 7.48
CA ALA A 26 -10.63 33.58 8.71
C ALA A 26 -12.10 33.26 9.05
N ALA A 27 -12.99 33.22 8.05
CA ALA A 27 -14.40 32.87 8.24
C ALA A 27 -14.61 31.40 8.70
N PHE A 28 -13.68 30.52 8.36
CA PHE A 28 -13.64 29.14 8.86
C PHE A 28 -12.81 28.98 10.14
N GLU A 29 -12.21 30.05 10.67
CA GLU A 29 -11.28 30.03 11.80
C GLU A 29 -10.07 29.09 11.53
N LEU A 30 -9.62 29.03 10.27
CA LEU A 30 -8.50 28.19 9.86
C LEU A 30 -7.18 28.97 9.88
N ASP A 31 -6.22 28.49 10.67
CA ASP A 31 -4.84 29.00 10.64
C ASP A 31 -4.02 28.28 9.56
N ILE A 32 -4.09 28.82 8.34
CA ILE A 32 -3.31 28.35 7.19
C ILE A 32 -2.02 29.17 7.13
N GLN A 33 -0.91 28.56 7.51
CA GLN A 33 0.41 29.19 7.43
C GLN A 33 1.22 28.57 6.29
N PRO A 34 1.54 29.31 5.22
CA PRO A 34 2.35 28.80 4.12
C PRO A 34 3.72 28.24 4.54
N ALA A 35 4.30 28.80 5.62
CA ALA A 35 5.58 28.37 6.20
C ALA A 35 5.45 27.28 7.27
N ARG A 36 4.24 26.73 7.50
CA ARG A 36 3.99 25.69 8.52
C ARG A 36 4.83 24.44 8.33
N PHE A 37 5.20 24.15 7.08
CA PHE A 37 6.02 23.01 6.72
C PHE A 37 7.36 23.50 6.16
N ALA A 38 8.44 22.90 6.65
CA ALA A 38 9.80 23.23 6.21
C ALA A 38 10.18 22.58 4.86
N GLU A 39 9.43 21.57 4.42
CA GLU A 39 9.72 20.81 3.19
C GLU A 39 9.27 21.60 1.95
N PRO A 40 10.16 21.83 0.94
CA PRO A 40 9.81 22.60 -0.26
C PRO A 40 8.60 22.08 -1.04
N ALA A 41 8.40 20.75 -1.06
CA ALA A 41 7.26 20.10 -1.71
C ALA A 41 5.90 20.46 -1.08
N LEU A 42 5.89 21.05 0.12
CA LEU A 42 4.70 21.45 0.85
C LEU A 42 4.49 22.97 0.87
N LEU A 43 5.29 23.75 0.14
CA LEU A 43 5.12 25.20 0.09
C LEU A 43 3.76 25.56 -0.53
N LEU A 44 2.96 26.31 0.21
CA LEU A 44 1.68 26.84 -0.26
C LEU A 44 1.91 28.21 -0.91
N GLY A 45 2.09 28.22 -2.24
CA GLY A 45 2.20 29.46 -3.01
C GLY A 45 0.84 30.15 -3.20
N ALA A 46 0.85 31.33 -3.81
CA ALA A 46 -0.36 32.13 -4.04
C ALA A 46 -1.42 31.37 -4.87
N GLU A 47 -0.98 30.62 -5.90
CA GLU A 47 -1.87 29.80 -6.72
C GLU A 47 -2.53 28.70 -5.90
N GLN A 48 -1.76 27.96 -5.09
CA GLN A 48 -2.29 26.90 -4.23
C GLN A 48 -3.26 27.46 -3.18
N SER A 49 -2.95 28.62 -2.58
CA SER A 49 -3.84 29.30 -1.65
C SER A 49 -5.17 29.68 -2.30
N GLN A 50 -5.13 30.17 -3.55
CA GLN A 50 -6.34 30.52 -4.29
C GLN A 50 -7.16 29.27 -4.66
N ARG A 51 -6.51 28.17 -5.07
CA ARG A 51 -7.20 26.89 -5.33
C ARG A 51 -7.86 26.32 -4.07
N LEU A 52 -7.16 26.37 -2.93
CA LEU A 52 -7.69 25.93 -1.64
C LEU A 52 -8.92 26.76 -1.24
N ALA A 53 -8.85 28.09 -1.35
CA ALA A 53 -9.98 28.96 -1.06
C ALA A 53 -11.17 28.67 -2.00
N GLY A 54 -10.93 28.49 -3.30
CA GLY A 54 -11.97 28.11 -4.25
C GLY A 54 -12.65 26.78 -3.88
N ALA A 55 -11.87 25.77 -3.48
CA ALA A 55 -12.40 24.47 -3.06
C ALA A 55 -13.23 24.55 -1.76
N LEU A 56 -12.84 25.42 -0.81
CA LEU A 56 -13.63 25.69 0.40
C LEU A 56 -14.94 26.41 0.08
N ALA A 57 -14.92 27.39 -0.81
CA ALA A 57 -16.14 28.10 -1.25
C ALA A 57 -17.12 27.14 -1.93
N GLN A 58 -16.63 26.27 -2.83
CA GLN A 58 -17.46 25.25 -3.48
C GLN A 58 -18.04 24.25 -2.46
N GLY A 59 -17.26 23.82 -1.48
CA GLY A 59 -17.74 22.95 -0.40
C GLY A 59 -18.81 23.64 0.45
N LEU A 60 -18.62 24.92 0.76
CA LEU A 60 -19.57 25.73 1.52
C LEU A 60 -20.91 25.86 0.79
N ASP A 61 -20.88 26.14 -0.51
CA ASP A 61 -22.08 26.26 -1.34
C ASP A 61 -22.82 24.91 -1.43
N ARG A 62 -22.09 23.81 -1.66
CA ARG A 62 -22.67 22.46 -1.72
C ARG A 62 -23.39 22.09 -0.43
N VAL A 63 -22.72 22.24 0.73
CA VAL A 63 -23.34 21.94 2.02
C VAL A 63 -24.53 22.88 2.30
N GLY A 64 -24.45 24.14 1.87
CA GLY A 64 -25.57 25.08 1.95
C GLY A 64 -26.79 24.63 1.15
N GLN A 65 -26.58 24.19 -0.10
CA GLN A 65 -27.62 23.62 -0.95
C GLN A 65 -28.24 22.37 -0.32
N ASP A 66 -27.41 21.43 0.16
CA ASP A 66 -27.85 20.17 0.76
C ASP A 66 -28.78 20.38 1.97
N ILE A 67 -28.52 21.39 2.79
CA ILE A 67 -29.29 21.66 4.02
C ILE A 67 -30.28 22.82 3.86
N GLY A 68 -30.41 23.38 2.65
CA GLY A 68 -31.36 24.45 2.32
C GLY A 68 -31.08 25.79 3.00
N VAL A 69 -29.82 26.16 3.24
CA VAL A 69 -29.46 27.43 3.88
C VAL A 69 -28.36 28.19 3.12
N LYS A 70 -28.30 29.50 3.33
CA LYS A 70 -27.26 30.36 2.73
C LYS A 70 -25.87 30.09 3.35
N PRO A 71 -24.76 30.31 2.62
CA PRO A 71 -23.39 30.10 3.11
C PRO A 71 -23.08 30.70 4.49
N LYS A 72 -23.50 31.94 4.76
CA LYS A 72 -23.31 32.58 6.08
C LYS A 72 -23.97 31.80 7.24
N VAL A 73 -25.10 31.16 6.97
CA VAL A 73 -25.82 30.33 7.96
C VAL A 73 -25.12 28.98 8.16
N VAL A 74 -24.51 28.41 7.12
CA VAL A 74 -23.66 27.21 7.23
C VAL A 74 -22.48 27.47 8.17
N LEU A 75 -21.84 28.63 8.03
CA LEU A 75 -20.75 29.05 8.92
C LEU A 75 -21.24 29.31 10.35
N ALA A 76 -22.46 29.78 10.57
CA ALA A 76 -22.96 29.99 11.93
C ALA A 76 -23.32 28.68 12.67
N ARG A 77 -23.54 27.57 11.95
CA ARG A 77 -24.01 26.30 12.54
C ARG A 77 -22.85 25.41 13.04
N PRO A 78 -22.86 24.99 14.31
CA PRO A 78 -21.94 23.97 14.82
C PRO A 78 -22.04 22.67 13.99
N GLY A 79 -20.89 22.08 13.64
CA GLY A 79 -20.82 20.85 12.85
C GLY A 79 -20.89 21.04 11.33
N SER A 80 -21.64 22.02 10.81
CA SER A 80 -21.72 22.28 9.37
C SER A 80 -20.40 22.79 8.78
N ARG A 81 -19.67 23.66 9.49
CA ARG A 81 -18.29 24.05 9.12
C ARG A 81 -17.36 22.85 8.98
N ARG A 82 -17.42 21.93 9.95
CA ARG A 82 -16.59 20.73 9.96
C ARG A 82 -16.92 19.81 8.79
N ARG A 83 -18.20 19.70 8.44
CA ARG A 83 -18.65 18.98 7.24
C ARG A 83 -18.05 19.56 5.96
N VAL A 84 -18.08 20.88 5.80
CA VAL A 84 -17.46 21.56 4.64
C VAL A 84 -15.98 21.23 4.55
N VAL A 85 -15.22 21.45 5.64
CA VAL A 85 -13.77 21.17 5.67
C VAL A 85 -13.49 19.71 5.30
N LEU A 86 -14.26 18.77 5.87
CA LEU A 86 -14.10 17.34 5.59
C LEU A 86 -14.37 17.00 4.11
N GLU A 87 -15.47 17.48 3.54
CA GLU A 87 -15.81 17.27 2.13
C GLU A 87 -14.80 17.93 1.18
N THR A 88 -14.28 19.11 1.54
CA THR A 88 -13.24 19.79 0.76
C THR A 88 -11.92 19.02 0.79
N VAL A 89 -11.51 18.46 1.94
CA VAL A 89 -10.31 17.60 2.00
C VAL A 89 -10.46 16.38 1.08
N PHE A 90 -11.64 15.74 1.03
CA PHE A 90 -11.91 14.65 0.10
C PHE A 90 -11.74 15.10 -1.35
N ALA A 91 -12.41 16.18 -1.74
CA ALA A 91 -12.36 16.69 -3.10
C ALA A 91 -10.94 17.07 -3.53
N LEU A 92 -10.16 17.70 -2.64
CA LEU A 92 -8.76 18.06 -2.91
C LEU A 92 -7.89 16.82 -3.13
N HIS A 93 -8.03 15.80 -2.28
CA HIS A 93 -7.28 14.56 -2.45
C HIS A 93 -7.64 13.85 -3.76
N ASP A 94 -8.94 13.74 -4.08
CA ASP A 94 -9.41 13.07 -5.30
C ASP A 94 -9.01 13.81 -6.57
N ALA A 95 -8.88 15.14 -6.51
CA ALA A 95 -8.37 15.97 -7.60
C ALA A 95 -6.83 15.97 -7.70
N GLY A 96 -6.11 15.31 -6.79
CA GLY A 96 -4.64 15.36 -6.74
C GLY A 96 -4.05 16.69 -6.27
N ALA A 97 -4.86 17.58 -5.68
CA ALA A 97 -4.43 18.83 -5.05
C ALA A 97 -3.85 18.56 -3.64
N LEU A 98 -2.75 17.81 -3.60
CA LEU A 98 -2.25 17.20 -2.38
C LEU A 98 -1.67 18.23 -1.40
N VAL A 99 -1.04 19.31 -1.87
CA VAL A 99 -0.45 20.35 -1.01
C VAL A 99 -1.57 21.07 -0.25
N GLU A 100 -2.61 21.47 -0.96
CA GLU A 100 -3.82 22.09 -0.41
C GLU A 100 -4.51 21.15 0.59
N CYS A 101 -4.60 19.86 0.26
CA CYS A 101 -5.13 18.82 1.15
C CYS A 101 -4.36 18.73 2.47
N VAL A 102 -3.02 18.77 2.42
CA VAL A 102 -2.15 18.76 3.61
C VAL A 102 -2.39 19.98 4.48
N HIS A 103 -2.39 21.18 3.90
CA HIS A 103 -2.57 22.43 4.64
C HIS A 103 -3.94 22.52 5.30
N LEU A 104 -5.01 22.18 4.57
CA LEU A 104 -6.36 22.20 5.10
C LEU A 104 -6.53 21.17 6.24
N SER A 105 -6.01 19.95 6.04
CA SER A 105 -6.04 18.92 7.08
C SER A 105 -5.30 19.37 8.34
N ALA A 106 -4.16 20.04 8.17
CA ALA A 106 -3.37 20.55 9.29
C ALA A 106 -4.07 21.68 10.06
N ALA A 107 -4.76 22.59 9.37
CA ALA A 107 -5.52 23.67 9.99
C ALA A 107 -6.80 23.19 10.69
N SER A 108 -7.39 22.07 10.25
CA SER A 108 -8.63 21.52 10.80
C SER A 108 -8.53 20.93 12.22
N GLY A 109 -7.31 20.77 12.76
CA GLY A 109 -7.10 20.28 14.12
C GLY A 109 -7.30 18.77 14.35
N LEU A 110 -7.11 17.91 13.32
CA LEU A 110 -7.00 16.44 13.46
C LEU A 110 -8.27 15.69 13.94
N THR A 111 -9.45 16.25 13.75
CA THR A 111 -10.63 15.75 14.47
C THR A 111 -11.27 14.48 13.91
N HIS A 112 -10.91 14.00 12.71
CA HIS A 112 -11.63 12.89 12.04
C HIS A 112 -10.68 11.85 11.43
N ALA A 113 -10.89 10.57 11.79
CA ALA A 113 -10.14 9.40 11.32
C ALA A 113 -9.83 9.39 9.81
N ARG A 114 -10.85 9.64 8.99
CA ARG A 114 -10.71 9.63 7.52
C ARG A 114 -9.89 10.81 6.99
N MET A 115 -9.92 11.96 7.67
CA MET A 115 -9.11 13.12 7.32
C MET A 115 -7.64 12.88 7.68
N LEU A 116 -7.37 12.27 8.84
CA LEU A 116 -6.02 11.82 9.21
C LEU A 116 -5.43 10.89 8.15
N TYR A 117 -6.24 9.92 7.70
CA TYR A 117 -5.84 9.02 6.63
C TYR A 117 -5.48 9.78 5.35
N LEU A 118 -6.33 10.70 4.88
CA LEU A 118 -6.04 11.49 3.69
C LEU A 118 -4.83 12.42 3.84
N TRP A 119 -4.67 13.02 5.02
CA TRP A 119 -3.50 13.86 5.30
C TRP A 119 -2.22 13.03 5.17
N VAL A 120 -2.17 11.86 5.82
CA VAL A 120 -1.02 10.98 5.67
C VAL A 120 -0.82 10.55 4.23
N ARG A 121 -1.87 10.12 3.52
CA ARG A 121 -1.75 9.70 2.11
C ARG A 121 -1.26 10.83 1.21
N ALA A 122 -1.64 12.07 1.47
CA ALA A 122 -1.15 13.23 0.75
C ALA A 122 0.34 13.48 1.05
N LEU A 123 0.76 13.43 2.32
CA LEU A 123 2.17 13.53 2.70
C LEU A 123 3.02 12.41 2.08
N GLU A 124 2.50 11.18 2.05
CA GLU A 124 3.16 10.02 1.45
C GLU A 124 3.32 10.19 -0.07
N GLN A 125 2.27 10.61 -0.78
CA GLN A 125 2.31 10.86 -2.22
C GLN A 125 3.22 12.05 -2.57
N LEU A 126 3.23 13.10 -1.73
CA LEU A 126 4.16 14.22 -1.83
C LEU A 126 5.58 13.87 -1.37
N ARG A 127 5.77 12.69 -0.78
CA ARG A 127 7.04 12.19 -0.24
C ARG A 127 7.63 13.15 0.81
N ALA A 128 6.77 13.79 1.59
CA ALA A 128 7.10 14.72 2.67
C ALA A 128 7.35 13.96 3.99
N THR A 129 8.42 13.16 4.02
CA THR A 129 8.73 12.22 5.12
C THR A 129 8.90 12.93 6.46
N THR A 130 9.48 14.12 6.49
CA THR A 130 9.73 14.85 7.75
C THR A 130 8.40 15.25 8.39
N SER A 131 7.51 15.83 7.59
CA SER A 131 6.17 16.23 8.04
C SER A 131 5.30 15.03 8.38
N LEU A 132 5.44 13.92 7.65
CA LEU A 132 4.77 12.67 7.97
C LEU A 132 5.19 12.14 9.34
N MET A 133 6.49 12.15 9.63
CA MET A 133 7.00 11.71 10.94
C MET A 133 6.54 12.61 12.08
N ALA A 134 6.58 13.93 11.89
CA ALA A 134 6.08 14.86 12.89
C ALA A 134 4.58 14.65 13.19
N LEU A 135 3.78 14.36 12.16
CA LEU A 135 2.37 14.04 12.31
C LEU A 135 2.16 12.72 13.08
N ILE A 136 2.88 11.66 12.72
CA ILE A 136 2.79 10.35 13.39
C ILE A 136 3.12 10.51 14.88
N THR A 137 4.26 11.13 15.22
CA THR A 137 4.67 11.35 16.61
C THR A 137 3.62 12.12 17.41
N ARG A 138 3.02 13.16 16.81
CA ARG A 138 1.95 13.94 17.45
C ARG A 138 0.69 13.12 17.70
N LEU A 139 0.33 12.22 16.78
CA LEU A 139 -0.88 11.41 16.92
C LEU A 139 -0.71 10.29 17.95
N GLU A 140 0.49 9.75 18.11
CA GLU A 140 0.76 8.64 19.03
C GLU A 140 0.81 9.07 20.49
N SER A 141 1.08 10.35 20.77
CA SER A 141 0.98 10.90 22.13
C SER A 141 -0.46 11.06 22.62
N ASP A 142 -1.47 10.86 21.76
CA ASP A 142 -2.88 10.90 22.14
C ASP A 142 -3.31 9.53 22.72
N PRO A 143 -3.64 9.44 24.02
CA PRO A 143 -4.11 8.19 24.64
C PRO A 143 -5.49 7.77 24.11
N GLU A 144 -6.31 8.70 23.64
CA GLU A 144 -7.68 8.44 23.16
C GLU A 144 -7.73 8.05 21.68
N LEU A 145 -6.57 7.90 21.02
CA LEU A 145 -6.51 7.57 19.60
C LEU A 145 -7.13 6.18 19.33
N PRO A 146 -8.14 6.07 18.44
CA PRO A 146 -8.78 4.79 18.13
C PRO A 146 -7.77 3.74 17.60
N SER A 147 -7.93 2.48 18.00
CA SER A 147 -7.03 1.37 17.62
C SER A 147 -6.83 1.24 16.11
N LYS A 148 -7.88 1.50 15.31
CA LYS A 148 -7.81 1.52 13.84
C LYS A 148 -6.86 2.60 13.31
N ILE A 149 -6.80 3.77 13.95
CA ILE A 149 -5.87 4.83 13.58
C ILE A 149 -4.45 4.49 14.03
N ARG A 150 -4.27 3.97 15.25
CA ARG A 150 -2.96 3.46 15.70
C ARG A 150 -2.39 2.42 14.73
N ARG A 151 -3.22 1.47 14.29
CA ARG A 151 -2.86 0.45 13.30
C ARG A 151 -2.42 1.07 11.98
N ASN A 152 -3.19 2.03 11.45
CA ASN A 152 -2.83 2.73 10.21
C ASN A 152 -1.49 3.45 10.35
N LEU A 153 -1.26 4.16 11.46
CA LEU A 153 0.01 4.85 11.71
C LEU A 153 1.19 3.87 11.80
N LEU A 154 0.99 2.72 12.45
CA LEU A 154 1.98 1.64 12.47
C LEU A 154 2.25 1.09 11.06
N ASP A 155 1.22 0.87 10.24
CA ASP A 155 1.40 0.49 8.83
C ASP A 155 2.25 1.49 8.08
N LEU A 156 2.02 2.78 8.31
CA LEU A 156 2.76 3.85 7.69
C LEU A 156 4.22 3.88 8.17
N ARG A 157 4.48 3.65 9.46
CA ARG A 157 5.84 3.52 10.01
C ARG A 157 6.57 2.29 9.47
N MET A 158 5.92 1.13 9.41
CA MET A 158 6.48 -0.06 8.79
C MET A 158 6.76 0.16 7.30
N HIS A 159 5.80 0.71 6.58
CA HIS A 159 5.91 0.96 5.15
C HIS A 159 7.03 1.96 4.85
N ASN A 160 7.16 3.03 5.66
CA ASN A 160 8.20 4.05 5.50
C ASN A 160 9.49 3.75 6.25
N GLN A 161 9.58 2.58 6.92
CA GLN A 161 10.78 2.11 7.60
C GLN A 161 11.34 3.17 8.57
N THR A 162 10.50 3.61 9.50
CA THR A 162 10.83 4.77 10.35
C THR A 162 10.10 4.74 11.69
N GLY A 163 10.83 5.02 12.77
CA GLY A 163 10.26 5.32 14.09
C GLY A 163 9.51 4.16 14.75
N LEU A 164 9.87 2.91 14.46
CA LEU A 164 9.29 1.75 15.15
C LEU A 164 9.80 1.67 16.60
N ILE A 165 8.94 1.26 17.54
CA ILE A 165 9.26 1.09 18.95
C ILE A 165 8.75 -0.27 19.46
N ALA A 166 9.32 -0.78 20.56
CA ALA A 166 8.96 -2.11 21.06
C ALA A 166 7.46 -2.21 21.43
N ALA A 167 6.89 -1.12 21.95
CA ALA A 167 5.48 -1.03 22.32
C ALA A 167 4.52 -1.26 21.14
N ASP A 168 4.96 -1.07 19.89
CA ASP A 168 4.13 -1.32 18.71
C ASP A 168 3.69 -2.78 18.58
N HIS A 169 4.41 -3.69 19.24
CA HIS A 169 4.00 -5.09 19.36
C HIS A 169 2.55 -5.25 19.86
N GLN A 170 2.11 -4.38 20.77
CA GLN A 170 0.79 -4.44 21.40
C GLN A 170 -0.36 -4.20 20.42
N VAL A 171 -0.08 -3.65 19.23
CA VAL A 171 -1.07 -3.56 18.14
C VAL A 171 -1.44 -4.94 17.59
N PHE A 172 -0.53 -5.91 17.70
CA PHE A 172 -0.70 -7.26 17.16
C PHE A 172 -1.12 -8.26 18.23
N VAL A 173 -0.45 -8.22 19.38
CA VAL A 173 -0.63 -9.18 20.48
C VAL A 173 -0.93 -8.41 21.75
N ASP A 174 -2.08 -8.69 22.35
CA ASP A 174 -2.49 -8.06 23.60
C ASP A 174 -1.61 -8.54 24.77
N GLY A 175 -1.33 -7.62 25.69
CA GLY A 175 -0.53 -7.88 26.89
C GLY A 175 1.00 -7.82 26.71
N PRO A 176 1.76 -8.52 27.58
CA PRO A 176 3.22 -8.49 27.56
C PRO A 176 3.79 -9.27 26.35
N VAL A 177 5.01 -8.91 25.93
CA VAL A 177 5.70 -9.59 24.83
C VAL A 177 5.84 -11.10 25.14
N PRO A 178 5.30 -12.00 24.29
CA PRO A 178 5.42 -13.45 24.51
C PRO A 178 6.88 -13.92 24.47
N ALA A 179 7.17 -15.05 25.12
CA ALA A 179 8.51 -15.62 25.12
C ALA A 179 8.89 -16.25 23.76
N THR A 180 7.90 -16.70 23.00
CA THR A 180 8.11 -17.37 21.71
C THR A 180 7.21 -16.82 20.62
N LEU A 181 7.71 -16.84 19.38
CA LEU A 181 6.96 -16.41 18.20
C LEU A 181 5.74 -17.31 17.98
N ALA A 182 5.86 -18.60 18.28
CA ALA A 182 4.73 -19.53 18.20
C ALA A 182 3.59 -19.18 19.18
N GLN A 183 3.90 -18.65 20.37
CA GLN A 183 2.88 -18.13 21.29
C GLN A 183 2.23 -16.88 20.73
N ALA A 184 3.03 -15.94 20.23
CA ALA A 184 2.54 -14.70 19.63
C ALA A 184 1.61 -14.96 18.44
N LEU A 185 1.93 -15.91 17.55
CA LEU A 185 1.09 -16.24 16.39
C LEU A 185 -0.26 -16.88 16.77
N LYS A 186 -0.34 -17.57 17.91
CA LYS A 186 -1.59 -18.20 18.40
C LYS A 186 -2.59 -17.21 18.97
N THR A 187 -2.14 -16.03 19.38
CA THR A 187 -2.98 -14.99 19.98
C THR A 187 -3.45 -13.96 18.96
N LEU A 188 -3.03 -14.06 17.70
CA LEU A 188 -3.53 -13.24 16.60
C LEU A 188 -4.94 -13.67 16.17
N PRO A 189 -5.74 -12.76 15.58
CA PRO A 189 -5.55 -11.30 15.59
C PRO A 189 -5.88 -10.68 16.96
N ALA A 190 -5.26 -9.53 17.29
CA ALA A 190 -5.74 -8.71 18.41
C ALA A 190 -7.23 -8.34 18.21
N PRO A 191 -8.05 -8.38 19.27
CA PRO A 191 -9.48 -8.08 19.18
C PRO A 191 -9.73 -6.61 18.79
N GLY A 192 -10.83 -6.37 18.06
CA GLY A 192 -11.26 -5.01 17.68
C GLY A 192 -10.51 -4.39 16.50
N ILE A 193 -9.70 -5.18 15.77
CA ILE A 193 -9.01 -4.73 14.54
C ILE A 193 -9.51 -5.57 13.35
N ASP A 194 -10.10 -4.89 12.37
CA ASP A 194 -10.37 -5.47 11.05
C ASP A 194 -9.08 -5.50 10.23
N TRP A 195 -8.34 -6.61 10.27
CA TRP A 195 -7.06 -6.75 9.55
C TRP A 195 -7.24 -6.72 8.04
N VAL A 196 -8.35 -7.29 7.56
CA VAL A 196 -8.76 -7.19 6.16
C VAL A 196 -10.07 -6.41 6.10
N PRO A 197 -10.20 -5.38 5.23
CA PRO A 197 -11.43 -4.62 5.11
C PRO A 197 -12.65 -5.53 4.87
N PRO A 198 -13.78 -5.35 5.59
CA PRO A 198 -14.94 -6.23 5.46
C PRO A 198 -15.44 -6.41 4.02
N ARG A 199 -15.39 -5.34 3.21
CA ARG A 199 -15.73 -5.39 1.78
C ARG A 199 -14.83 -6.33 0.97
N MET A 200 -13.55 -6.40 1.30
CA MET A 200 -12.59 -7.30 0.67
C MET A 200 -12.87 -8.74 1.09
N VAL A 201 -13.10 -8.97 2.40
CA VAL A 201 -13.47 -10.29 2.93
C VAL A 201 -14.71 -10.84 2.23
N LEU A 202 -15.77 -10.03 2.14
CA LEU A 202 -17.01 -10.38 1.46
C LEU A 202 -16.78 -10.68 -0.02
N SER A 203 -16.04 -9.81 -0.72
CA SER A 203 -15.75 -10.00 -2.15
C SER A 203 -15.04 -11.33 -2.39
N LEU A 204 -14.01 -11.65 -1.61
CA LEU A 204 -13.25 -12.89 -1.74
C LEU A 204 -14.06 -14.14 -1.34
N ALA A 205 -14.97 -14.03 -0.37
CA ALA A 205 -15.88 -15.12 -0.04
C ALA A 205 -16.87 -15.40 -1.19
N LEU A 206 -17.42 -14.35 -1.81
CA LEU A 206 -18.33 -14.46 -2.96
C LEU A 206 -17.63 -15.02 -4.19
N GLU A 207 -16.38 -14.64 -4.45
CA GLU A 207 -15.54 -15.24 -5.50
C GLU A 207 -15.41 -16.76 -5.38
N ARG A 208 -15.60 -17.30 -4.16
CA ARG A 208 -15.52 -18.72 -3.84
C ARG A 208 -16.89 -19.37 -3.63
N GLY A 209 -17.98 -18.62 -3.77
CA GLY A 209 -19.34 -19.11 -3.48
C GLY A 209 -19.53 -19.57 -2.03
N LEU A 210 -18.83 -18.94 -1.08
CA LEU A 210 -18.91 -19.29 0.34
C LEU A 210 -20.04 -18.52 1.02
N GLU A 211 -20.81 -19.22 1.85
CA GLU A 211 -21.92 -18.66 2.63
C GLU A 211 -21.90 -19.21 4.08
N GLY A 212 -22.67 -18.57 4.98
CA GLY A 212 -22.84 -19.01 6.37
C GLY A 212 -21.52 -19.26 7.12
N ASP A 213 -21.45 -20.38 7.82
CA ASP A 213 -20.29 -20.78 8.64
C ASP A 213 -19.00 -20.89 7.81
N ALA A 214 -19.09 -21.28 6.53
CA ALA A 214 -17.93 -21.38 5.66
C ALA A 214 -17.35 -20.00 5.33
N ALA A 215 -18.20 -18.99 5.13
CA ALA A 215 -17.77 -17.60 4.94
C ALA A 215 -17.15 -17.01 6.22
N GLN A 216 -17.68 -17.36 7.39
CA GLN A 216 -17.12 -16.94 8.68
C GLN A 216 -15.74 -17.57 8.94
N ALA A 217 -15.60 -18.89 8.72
CA ALA A 217 -14.32 -19.59 8.84
C ALA A 217 -13.27 -19.05 7.86
N PHE A 218 -13.69 -18.72 6.64
CA PHE A 218 -12.86 -18.04 5.64
C PHE A 218 -12.38 -16.67 6.16
N ALA A 219 -13.31 -15.84 6.65
CA ALA A 219 -13.00 -14.51 7.17
C ALA A 219 -12.01 -14.57 8.35
N ALA A 220 -12.19 -15.52 9.28
CA ALA A 220 -11.30 -15.70 10.42
C ALA A 220 -9.87 -16.05 9.98
N ARG A 221 -9.71 -17.03 9.08
CA ARG A 221 -8.40 -17.44 8.55
C ARG A 221 -7.72 -16.34 7.73
N LEU A 222 -8.50 -15.62 6.92
CA LEU A 222 -8.01 -14.50 6.13
C LEU A 222 -7.47 -13.36 7.02
N ASN A 223 -8.22 -12.99 8.06
CA ASN A 223 -7.77 -11.98 9.04
C ASN A 223 -6.54 -12.45 9.82
N TRP A 224 -6.52 -13.71 10.27
CA TRP A 224 -5.35 -14.28 10.94
C TRP A 224 -4.10 -14.22 10.06
N GLY A 225 -4.20 -14.63 8.80
CA GLY A 225 -3.07 -14.61 7.86
C GLY A 225 -2.53 -13.20 7.62
N ARG A 226 -3.42 -12.22 7.48
CA ARG A 226 -3.03 -10.82 7.35
C ARG A 226 -2.33 -10.29 8.61
N ALA A 227 -2.89 -10.57 9.79
CA ALA A 227 -2.29 -10.19 11.07
C ALA A 227 -0.89 -10.82 11.25
N ALA A 228 -0.75 -12.10 10.90
CA ALA A 228 0.52 -12.81 11.01
C ALA A 228 1.59 -12.22 10.09
N VAL A 229 1.26 -11.93 8.82
CA VAL A 229 2.19 -11.31 7.88
C VAL A 229 2.62 -9.91 8.34
N ASP A 230 1.67 -9.09 8.80
CA ASP A 230 1.98 -7.75 9.28
C ASP A 230 2.86 -7.79 10.54
N TYR A 231 2.58 -8.74 11.45
CA TYR A 231 3.38 -8.91 12.66
C TYR A 231 4.81 -9.39 12.37
N LEU A 232 4.98 -10.35 11.46
CA LEU A 232 6.31 -10.80 11.02
C LEU A 232 7.07 -9.68 10.29
N THR A 233 6.36 -8.85 9.54
CA THR A 233 6.92 -7.66 8.87
C THR A 233 7.40 -6.63 9.90
N PHE A 234 6.58 -6.35 10.92
CA PHE A 234 6.95 -5.51 12.05
C PHE A 234 8.24 -6.01 12.71
N LEU A 235 8.27 -7.28 13.14
CA LEU A 235 9.44 -7.86 13.81
C LEU A 235 10.71 -7.75 12.95
N LYS A 236 10.59 -8.01 11.64
CA LYS A 236 11.71 -7.88 10.71
C LYS A 236 12.24 -6.44 10.66
N TYR A 237 11.38 -5.46 10.43
CA TYR A 237 11.81 -4.06 10.31
C TYR A 237 12.28 -3.48 11.63
N TYR A 238 11.65 -3.87 12.74
CA TYR A 238 12.06 -3.49 14.08
C TYR A 238 13.50 -3.95 14.38
N ALA A 239 13.81 -5.21 14.06
CA ALA A 239 15.12 -5.78 14.34
C ALA A 239 16.21 -5.37 13.33
N TRP A 240 15.86 -4.67 12.24
CA TRP A 240 16.78 -4.24 11.21
C TRP A 240 16.94 -2.70 11.22
N PRO A 241 18.01 -2.15 11.85
CA PRO A 241 18.19 -0.71 11.97
C PRO A 241 18.26 0.04 10.62
N ALA A 242 18.77 -0.60 9.56
CA ALA A 242 18.77 -0.03 8.22
C ALA A 242 17.35 0.15 7.63
N SER A 243 16.34 -0.50 8.21
CA SER A 243 14.91 -0.31 7.93
C SER A 243 14.23 0.60 8.96
N GLY A 244 15.01 1.45 9.65
CA GLY A 244 14.51 2.44 10.61
C GLY A 244 13.95 1.86 11.92
N GLY A 245 14.23 0.59 12.20
CA GLY A 245 14.12 0.06 13.56
C GLY A 245 15.12 0.74 14.50
N PRO A 246 14.86 0.75 15.82
CA PRO A 246 15.78 1.34 16.79
C PRO A 246 17.10 0.57 16.81
N GLN A 247 18.18 1.20 17.28
CA GLN A 247 19.39 0.43 17.60
C GLN A 247 19.12 -0.48 18.80
N PRO A 248 19.86 -1.59 18.96
CA PRO A 248 19.78 -2.42 20.16
C PRO A 248 19.95 -1.58 21.43
N GLY A 249 19.03 -1.74 22.39
CA GLY A 249 18.97 -0.97 23.64
C GLY A 249 18.23 0.37 23.55
N GLN A 250 17.80 0.80 22.36
CA GLN A 250 17.11 2.08 22.17
C GLN A 250 15.59 1.95 21.98
N GLY A 251 15.06 0.71 21.99
CA GLY A 251 13.65 0.43 21.73
C GLY A 251 12.71 0.52 22.93
N GLY A 252 13.21 0.90 24.11
CA GLY A 252 12.45 0.93 25.36
C GLY A 252 12.53 -0.38 26.17
N PRO A 253 11.69 -0.52 27.22
CA PRO A 253 11.77 -1.63 28.18
C PRO A 253 11.69 -3.02 27.54
N ASP A 254 10.89 -3.15 26.48
CA ASP A 254 10.61 -4.44 25.82
C ASP A 254 11.54 -4.75 24.62
N ASP A 255 12.54 -3.91 24.35
CA ASP A 255 13.40 -4.04 23.15
C ASP A 255 14.04 -5.43 23.03
N GLY A 256 14.61 -5.94 24.14
CA GLY A 256 15.26 -7.25 24.16
C GLY A 256 14.30 -8.39 23.83
N ALA A 257 13.07 -8.33 24.34
CA ALA A 257 12.06 -9.36 24.11
C ALA A 257 11.55 -9.34 22.66
N VAL A 258 11.26 -8.16 22.11
CA VAL A 258 10.82 -8.03 20.70
C VAL A 258 11.92 -8.49 19.74
N ARG A 259 13.19 -8.16 20.01
CA ARG A 259 14.32 -8.68 19.20
C ARG A 259 14.49 -10.18 19.32
N ALA A 260 14.26 -10.76 20.50
CA ALA A 260 14.31 -12.21 20.68
C ALA A 260 13.24 -12.90 19.82
N LEU A 261 12.04 -12.32 19.69
CA LEU A 261 11.02 -12.80 18.76
C LEU A 261 11.44 -12.66 17.29
N ALA A 262 12.01 -11.52 16.92
CA ALA A 262 12.52 -11.31 15.56
C ALA A 262 13.63 -12.32 15.19
N GLY A 263 14.49 -12.68 16.13
CA GLY A 263 15.51 -13.73 15.97
C GLY A 263 14.93 -15.12 15.68
N GLN A 264 13.69 -15.38 16.07
CA GLN A 264 13.00 -16.67 15.84
C GLN A 264 12.40 -16.79 14.43
N ILE A 265 12.26 -15.68 13.68
CA ILE A 265 11.62 -15.71 12.35
C ILE A 265 12.35 -16.66 11.42
N LYS A 266 13.69 -16.70 11.43
CA LYS A 266 14.45 -17.61 10.57
C LYS A 266 14.10 -19.09 10.80
N ALA A 267 13.85 -19.48 12.05
CA ALA A 267 13.46 -20.86 12.39
C ALA A 267 12.01 -21.19 11.99
N LEU A 268 11.16 -20.16 11.85
CA LEU A 268 9.80 -20.30 11.33
C LEU A 268 9.79 -20.61 9.82
N MET A 269 10.86 -20.26 9.11
CA MET A 269 10.88 -20.33 7.65
C MET A 269 11.38 -21.67 7.13
N VAL A 270 10.71 -22.17 6.11
CA VAL A 270 11.21 -23.24 5.24
C VAL A 270 11.64 -22.60 3.93
N LEU A 271 12.94 -22.61 3.67
CA LEU A 271 13.53 -22.08 2.43
C LEU A 271 13.20 -23.01 1.25
N PRO A 272 13.03 -22.47 0.03
CA PRO A 272 12.79 -23.29 -1.14
C PRO A 272 14.07 -24.02 -1.54
N ASP A 273 13.94 -25.01 -2.42
CA ASP A 273 15.11 -25.52 -3.14
C ASP A 273 15.66 -24.41 -4.07
N PRO A 274 16.92 -23.95 -3.87
CA PRO A 274 17.51 -22.94 -4.74
C PRO A 274 17.93 -23.49 -6.11
N ASN A 275 17.96 -24.82 -6.30
CA ASN A 275 18.49 -25.46 -7.51
C ASN A 275 17.94 -24.89 -8.82
N PRO A 276 16.63 -24.56 -8.98
CA PRO A 276 16.14 -24.00 -10.23
C PRO A 276 16.74 -22.63 -10.57
N LEU A 277 16.90 -21.75 -9.58
CA LEU A 277 17.53 -20.44 -9.77
C LEU A 277 19.02 -20.61 -10.07
N VAL A 278 19.70 -21.45 -9.30
CA VAL A 278 21.13 -21.74 -9.47
C VAL A 278 21.39 -22.32 -10.86
N ALA A 279 20.58 -23.27 -11.32
CA ALA A 279 20.71 -23.87 -12.64
C ALA A 279 20.52 -22.83 -13.77
N ALA A 280 19.53 -21.94 -13.65
CA ALA A 280 19.33 -20.86 -14.61
C ALA A 280 20.54 -19.90 -14.66
N ALA A 281 21.07 -19.51 -13.49
CA ALA A 281 22.26 -18.66 -13.40
C ALA A 281 23.49 -19.35 -14.01
N GLN A 282 23.70 -20.64 -13.73
CA GLN A 282 24.78 -21.44 -14.31
C GLN A 282 24.65 -21.60 -15.82
N ALA A 283 23.43 -21.59 -16.35
CA ALA A 283 23.16 -21.55 -17.79
C ALA A 283 23.39 -20.15 -18.42
N GLY A 284 23.93 -19.18 -17.66
CA GLY A 284 24.23 -17.84 -18.12
C GLY A 284 23.01 -16.94 -18.31
N LYS A 285 21.85 -17.32 -17.74
CA LYS A 285 20.61 -16.54 -17.82
C LYS A 285 20.56 -15.51 -16.69
N SER A 286 20.03 -14.33 -16.99
CA SER A 286 19.53 -13.46 -15.92
C SER A 286 18.36 -14.14 -15.21
N ILE A 287 18.03 -13.68 -14.00
CA ILE A 287 16.86 -14.14 -13.25
C ILE A 287 15.94 -12.95 -13.05
N VAL A 288 14.67 -13.10 -13.45
CA VAL A 288 13.62 -12.14 -13.05
C VAL A 288 12.72 -12.84 -12.06
N LEU A 289 12.84 -12.42 -10.81
CA LEU A 289 12.12 -12.95 -9.67
C LEU A 289 10.93 -12.03 -9.35
N VAL A 290 9.72 -12.49 -9.68
CA VAL A 290 8.48 -11.74 -9.44
C VAL A 290 7.74 -12.25 -8.21
N SER A 291 6.94 -11.39 -7.60
CA SER A 291 5.99 -11.73 -6.53
C SER A 291 4.70 -10.91 -6.72
N ALA A 292 3.68 -11.25 -5.95
CA ALA A 292 2.50 -10.42 -5.75
C ALA A 292 2.58 -9.69 -4.40
N HIS A 293 1.75 -8.66 -4.19
CA HIS A 293 1.53 -8.06 -2.86
C HIS A 293 0.67 -8.98 -1.96
N ALA A 294 1.10 -10.24 -1.80
CA ALA A 294 0.43 -11.30 -1.07
C ALA A 294 1.44 -12.10 -0.24
N GLY A 295 0.99 -12.66 0.88
CA GLY A 295 1.89 -13.35 1.82
C GLY A 295 2.99 -12.44 2.39
N LEU A 296 4.07 -13.03 2.89
CA LEU A 296 5.19 -12.33 3.52
C LEU A 296 6.29 -12.01 2.50
N THR A 297 6.08 -11.00 1.66
CA THR A 297 7.03 -10.62 0.59
C THR A 297 8.40 -10.15 1.09
N VAL A 298 8.47 -9.68 2.33
CA VAL A 298 9.73 -9.20 2.94
C VAL A 298 10.77 -10.31 3.12
N VAL A 299 10.42 -11.59 2.94
CA VAL A 299 11.39 -12.70 2.99
C VAL A 299 12.28 -12.81 1.75
N ALA A 300 12.01 -12.03 0.69
CA ALA A 300 12.73 -12.13 -0.58
C ALA A 300 14.28 -12.17 -0.45
N PRO A 301 14.94 -11.41 0.45
CA PRO A 301 16.38 -11.51 0.61
C PRO A 301 16.90 -12.90 0.96
N TRP A 302 16.09 -13.78 1.56
CA TRP A 302 16.49 -15.14 1.91
C TRP A 302 16.53 -16.10 0.73
N ILE A 303 15.93 -15.76 -0.41
CA ILE A 303 15.96 -16.57 -1.64
C ILE A 303 16.85 -15.95 -2.72
N MET A 304 17.16 -14.65 -2.62
CA MET A 304 17.94 -13.94 -3.64
C MET A 304 19.44 -14.25 -3.60
N LEU A 305 19.97 -14.73 -2.47
CA LEU A 305 21.42 -14.89 -2.28
C LEU A 305 22.00 -16.14 -2.95
N ASP A 306 21.19 -17.17 -3.19
CA ASP A 306 21.70 -18.49 -3.56
C ASP A 306 22.15 -18.57 -5.03
N ALA A 307 21.60 -17.72 -5.91
CA ALA A 307 21.95 -17.72 -7.33
C ALA A 307 23.33 -17.12 -7.65
N GLY A 308 23.96 -16.42 -6.70
CA GLY A 308 25.29 -15.80 -6.90
C GLY A 308 25.36 -14.64 -7.89
N LEU A 309 24.21 -14.19 -8.43
CA LEU A 309 24.13 -13.08 -9.39
C LEU A 309 24.11 -11.71 -8.68
N PRO A 310 24.65 -10.65 -9.30
CA PRO A 310 24.42 -9.29 -8.83
C PRO A 310 22.93 -8.92 -8.89
N LEU A 311 22.44 -8.24 -7.87
CA LEU A 311 21.05 -7.83 -7.70
C LEU A 311 20.78 -6.47 -8.36
N ILE A 312 19.64 -6.34 -9.03
CA ILE A 312 18.97 -5.07 -9.34
C ILE A 312 17.62 -5.08 -8.62
N GLY A 313 17.57 -4.46 -7.44
CA GLY A 313 16.35 -4.28 -6.66
C GLY A 313 15.56 -3.08 -7.17
N ILE A 314 14.25 -3.24 -7.38
CA ILE A 314 13.37 -2.11 -7.68
C ILE A 314 12.75 -1.60 -6.38
N SER A 315 12.93 -0.32 -6.09
CA SER A 315 12.45 0.31 -4.86
C SER A 315 11.61 1.53 -5.18
N ALA A 316 10.41 1.60 -4.60
CA ALA A 316 9.55 2.77 -4.74
C ALA A 316 9.98 3.97 -3.88
N LYS A 317 11.00 3.80 -3.03
CA LYS A 317 11.35 4.73 -1.94
C LYS A 317 12.83 5.09 -1.86
N SER A 318 13.67 4.32 -2.53
CA SER A 318 15.11 4.55 -2.56
C SER A 318 15.46 5.37 -3.79
N PRO A 319 16.49 6.24 -3.71
CA PRO A 319 17.07 6.82 -4.91
C PRO A 319 17.64 5.73 -5.81
N THR A 320 17.74 6.02 -7.11
CA THR A 320 18.45 5.14 -8.05
C THR A 320 19.94 5.13 -7.73
N ASP A 321 20.52 3.95 -7.56
CA ASP A 321 21.95 3.68 -7.58
C ASP A 321 22.23 2.45 -8.44
N LEU A 322 22.68 2.68 -9.67
CA LEU A 322 23.07 1.61 -10.60
C LEU A 322 24.59 1.41 -10.67
N THR A 323 25.35 2.10 -9.80
CA THR A 323 26.82 2.10 -9.81
C THR A 323 27.41 1.04 -8.88
N HIS A 324 26.67 0.67 -7.83
CA HIS A 324 27.14 -0.32 -6.87
C HIS A 324 27.39 -1.69 -7.55
N PRO A 325 28.52 -2.36 -7.26
CA PRO A 325 28.98 -3.51 -8.05
C PRO A 325 28.09 -4.75 -7.92
N ARG A 326 27.52 -5.01 -6.73
CA ARG A 326 26.75 -6.24 -6.46
C ARG A 326 25.27 -6.03 -6.18
N GLU A 327 24.90 -4.90 -5.60
CA GLU A 327 23.53 -4.58 -5.20
C GLU A 327 23.14 -3.22 -5.78
N LYS A 328 22.49 -3.23 -6.94
CA LYS A 328 22.00 -2.03 -7.62
C LYS A 328 20.57 -1.78 -7.19
N THR A 329 20.19 -0.52 -7.06
CA THR A 329 18.83 -0.09 -6.77
C THR A 329 18.29 0.76 -7.91
N LEU A 330 17.16 0.35 -8.48
CA LEU A 330 16.37 1.17 -9.40
C LEU A 330 15.25 1.84 -8.61
N GLY A 331 15.41 3.13 -8.34
CA GLY A 331 14.40 3.94 -7.68
C GLY A 331 13.29 4.35 -8.64
N THR A 332 12.04 4.41 -8.19
CA THR A 332 10.94 5.02 -8.98
C THR A 332 10.82 6.53 -8.81
N HIS A 333 11.87 7.17 -8.28
CA HIS A 333 11.98 8.62 -8.11
C HIS A 333 12.72 9.27 -9.29
N GLY A 334 12.47 10.55 -9.55
CA GLY A 334 13.21 11.32 -10.56
C GLY A 334 12.91 10.86 -11.99
N ASN A 335 13.96 10.76 -12.82
CA ASN A 335 13.82 10.36 -14.23
C ASN A 335 13.81 8.83 -14.37
N PHE A 336 12.77 8.19 -13.83
CA PHE A 336 12.62 6.73 -13.80
C PHE A 336 12.78 6.10 -15.19
N GLN A 337 12.19 6.68 -16.24
CA GLN A 337 12.31 6.15 -17.61
C GLN A 337 13.78 6.05 -18.07
N ALA A 338 14.57 7.10 -17.84
CA ALA A 338 15.98 7.08 -18.22
C ALA A 338 16.78 6.06 -17.40
N ASP A 339 16.51 5.97 -16.09
CA ASP A 339 17.19 5.04 -15.20
C ASP A 339 16.80 3.58 -15.47
N PHE A 340 15.54 3.32 -15.80
CA PHE A 340 15.06 2.02 -16.26
C PHE A 340 15.81 1.59 -17.53
N LEU A 341 15.99 2.48 -18.51
CA LEU A 341 16.77 2.18 -19.72
C LEU A 341 18.25 1.90 -19.40
N LYS A 342 18.84 2.55 -18.39
CA LYS A 342 20.20 2.21 -17.93
C LYS A 342 20.24 0.81 -17.31
N ALA A 343 19.28 0.45 -16.46
CA ALA A 343 19.18 -0.88 -15.88
C ALA A 343 19.01 -1.96 -16.96
N VAL A 344 18.18 -1.72 -17.99
CA VAL A 344 18.05 -2.60 -19.15
C VAL A 344 19.37 -2.77 -19.92
N LYS A 345 20.14 -1.69 -20.09
CA LYS A 345 21.47 -1.78 -20.72
C LYS A 345 22.44 -2.62 -19.91
N ILE A 346 22.36 -2.58 -18.57
CA ILE A 346 23.16 -3.43 -17.69
C ILE A 346 22.77 -4.90 -17.87
N LEU A 347 21.47 -5.22 -17.84
CA LEU A 347 20.94 -6.58 -18.04
C LEU A 347 21.36 -7.22 -19.37
N ARG A 348 21.49 -6.41 -20.43
CA ARG A 348 21.95 -6.90 -21.75
C ARG A 348 23.44 -7.26 -21.78
N ARG A 349 24.24 -6.75 -20.84
CA ARG A 349 25.70 -6.94 -20.82
C ARG A 349 26.11 -8.15 -20.01
N GLU A 350 25.47 -8.37 -18.88
CA GLU A 350 25.82 -9.45 -17.95
C GLU A 350 24.59 -9.92 -17.16
N PRO A 351 24.53 -11.21 -16.79
CA PRO A 351 23.44 -11.77 -16.00
C PRO A 351 23.28 -11.07 -14.65
N HIS A 352 22.05 -10.72 -14.30
CA HIS A 352 21.68 -10.20 -12.99
C HIS A 352 20.44 -10.92 -12.46
N LEU A 353 20.25 -10.87 -11.14
CA LEU A 353 18.96 -11.12 -10.51
C LEU A 353 18.20 -9.79 -10.42
N VAL A 354 16.95 -9.79 -10.87
CA VAL A 354 16.04 -8.65 -10.77
C VAL A 354 14.86 -9.06 -9.91
N GLN A 355 14.51 -8.24 -8.92
CA GLN A 355 13.33 -8.47 -8.09
C GLN A 355 12.32 -7.35 -8.28
N LEU A 356 11.06 -7.70 -8.60
CA LEU A 356 9.96 -6.73 -8.60
C LEU A 356 8.57 -7.35 -8.46
N LEU A 357 7.57 -6.50 -8.20
CA LEU A 357 6.16 -6.88 -8.07
C LEU A 357 5.35 -6.23 -9.21
N PRO A 358 5.00 -6.96 -10.28
CA PRO A 358 4.27 -6.42 -11.44
C PRO A 358 2.91 -5.79 -11.09
N ASP A 359 2.28 -6.21 -10.00
CA ASP A 359 1.01 -5.66 -9.52
C ASP A 359 1.16 -4.36 -8.71
N GLY A 360 2.36 -3.80 -8.60
CA GLY A 360 2.63 -2.54 -7.91
C GLY A 360 2.16 -1.28 -8.67
N GLY A 361 1.74 -0.26 -7.91
CA GLY A 361 1.14 0.98 -8.46
C GLY A 361 2.10 2.13 -8.81
N PHE A 362 3.41 1.94 -8.68
CA PHE A 362 4.41 3.04 -8.80
C PHE A 362 5.27 2.98 -10.08
N GLY A 363 4.88 2.16 -11.07
CA GLY A 363 5.57 2.05 -12.36
C GLY A 363 5.09 3.07 -13.40
N GLY A 364 5.90 3.31 -14.44
CA GLY A 364 5.56 4.29 -15.48
C GLY A 364 4.57 3.79 -16.54
N ALA A 365 4.64 2.51 -16.94
CA ALA A 365 3.76 1.93 -17.96
C ALA A 365 3.14 0.62 -17.48
N SER A 366 1.84 0.46 -17.69
CA SER A 366 1.07 -0.75 -17.40
C SER A 366 0.28 -1.23 -18.62
N LEU A 367 -0.13 -2.50 -18.59
CA LEU A 367 -1.09 -3.10 -19.52
C LEU A 367 -2.31 -3.55 -18.71
N THR A 368 -3.50 -3.41 -19.29
CA THR A 368 -4.73 -3.92 -18.69
C THR A 368 -4.94 -5.37 -19.10
N HIS A 369 -5.09 -6.24 -18.12
CA HIS A 369 -5.41 -7.66 -18.28
C HIS A 369 -6.78 -7.95 -17.65
N ARG A 370 -7.43 -9.01 -18.12
CA ARG A 370 -8.66 -9.50 -17.49
C ARG A 370 -8.30 -10.53 -16.42
N PHE A 371 -8.69 -10.28 -15.17
CA PHE A 371 -8.47 -11.18 -14.05
C PHE A 371 -9.77 -11.33 -13.26
N ARG A 372 -10.25 -12.58 -13.11
CA ARG A 372 -11.50 -12.88 -12.38
C ARG A 372 -12.68 -11.98 -12.80
N GLY A 373 -12.82 -11.74 -14.11
CA GLY A 373 -13.88 -10.89 -14.66
C GLY A 373 -13.75 -9.40 -14.33
N ARG A 374 -12.55 -8.92 -13.98
CA ARG A 374 -12.27 -7.51 -13.70
C ARG A 374 -10.99 -7.06 -14.39
N ASP A 375 -10.85 -5.75 -14.59
CA ASP A 375 -9.68 -5.17 -15.23
C ASP A 375 -8.57 -5.00 -14.19
N LEU A 376 -7.40 -5.52 -14.52
CA LEU A 376 -6.21 -5.48 -13.68
C LEU A 376 -5.05 -4.86 -14.48
N ALA A 377 -4.57 -3.70 -14.02
CA ALA A 377 -3.38 -3.09 -14.58
C ALA A 377 -2.12 -3.75 -14.01
N LEU A 378 -1.26 -4.28 -14.88
CA LEU A 378 0.04 -4.85 -14.52
C LEU A 378 1.18 -4.06 -15.16
N GLY A 379 2.24 -3.81 -14.39
CA GLY A 379 3.42 -3.08 -14.84
C GLY A 379 4.25 -3.87 -15.87
N GLN A 380 4.67 -3.19 -16.94
CA GLN A 380 5.43 -3.82 -18.04
C GLN A 380 6.91 -4.07 -17.73
N GLY A 381 7.39 -3.56 -16.59
CA GLY A 381 8.81 -3.56 -16.23
C GLY A 381 9.41 -4.97 -16.18
N ALA A 382 8.70 -5.93 -15.58
CA ALA A 382 9.20 -7.30 -15.40
C ALA A 382 9.40 -8.01 -16.74
N ALA A 383 8.34 -8.07 -17.56
CA ALA A 383 8.39 -8.69 -18.89
C ALA A 383 9.44 -8.01 -19.79
N THR A 384 9.59 -6.69 -19.68
CA THR A 384 10.62 -5.94 -20.40
C THR A 384 12.03 -6.32 -19.93
N MET A 385 12.30 -6.28 -18.62
CA MET A 385 13.61 -6.66 -18.09
C MET A 385 13.95 -8.13 -18.37
N ALA A 386 12.98 -9.03 -18.26
CA ALA A 386 13.17 -10.45 -18.52
C ALA A 386 13.60 -10.71 -19.96
N TRP A 387 12.88 -10.14 -20.92
CA TRP A 387 13.22 -10.27 -22.33
C TRP A 387 14.58 -9.68 -22.66
N GLN A 388 14.86 -8.47 -22.18
CA GLN A 388 16.09 -7.75 -22.51
C GLN A 388 17.32 -8.40 -21.85
N GLY A 389 17.14 -9.01 -20.67
CA GLY A 389 18.18 -9.75 -19.97
C GLY A 389 18.26 -11.24 -20.34
N GLN A 390 17.46 -11.70 -21.32
CA GLN A 390 17.34 -13.12 -21.68
C GLN A 390 17.14 -14.00 -20.44
N ALA A 391 16.23 -13.57 -19.57
CA ALA A 391 16.09 -14.09 -18.23
C ALA A 391 15.21 -15.33 -18.16
N ALA A 392 15.50 -16.20 -17.19
CA ALA A 392 14.51 -17.12 -16.66
C ALA A 392 13.62 -16.38 -15.65
N VAL A 393 12.31 -16.53 -15.81
CA VAL A 393 11.32 -15.91 -14.92
C VAL A 393 10.95 -16.90 -13.83
N PHE A 394 10.89 -16.42 -12.60
CA PHE A 394 10.41 -17.19 -11.45
C PHE A 394 9.41 -16.36 -10.67
N PHE A 395 8.39 -17.01 -10.13
CA PHE A 395 7.51 -16.41 -9.12
C PHE A 395 7.94 -16.92 -7.75
N PHE A 396 7.94 -16.08 -6.73
CA PHE A 396 8.01 -16.54 -5.35
C PHE A 396 6.83 -16.04 -4.53
N GLY A 397 6.46 -16.82 -3.53
CA GLY A 397 5.46 -16.46 -2.54
C GLY A 397 5.70 -17.18 -1.22
N THR A 398 4.77 -17.04 -0.29
CA THR A 398 4.83 -17.73 1.00
C THR A 398 3.53 -18.46 1.29
N ARG A 399 3.61 -19.63 1.92
CA ARG A 399 2.44 -20.38 2.39
C ARG A 399 2.70 -21.01 3.75
N TRP A 400 1.66 -21.09 4.58
CA TRP A 400 1.68 -21.84 5.82
C TRP A 400 1.63 -23.34 5.53
N ARG A 401 2.45 -24.10 6.27
CA ARG A 401 2.44 -25.56 6.30
C ARG A 401 1.60 -26.04 7.49
N ASP A 402 1.16 -27.29 7.42
CA ASP A 402 0.41 -27.93 8.51
C ASP A 402 1.20 -28.01 9.83
N ASP A 403 2.53 -28.00 9.76
CA ASP A 403 3.42 -27.97 10.94
C ASP A 403 3.58 -26.57 11.56
N GLY A 404 2.85 -25.57 11.06
CA GLY A 404 2.85 -24.20 11.56
C GLY A 404 4.04 -23.36 11.09
N ARG A 405 4.93 -23.90 10.23
CA ARG A 405 6.01 -23.12 9.62
C ARG A 405 5.54 -22.44 8.33
N MET A 406 6.25 -21.39 7.94
CA MET A 406 6.01 -20.68 6.70
C MET A 406 7.01 -21.11 5.65
N GLU A 407 6.52 -21.71 4.57
CA GLU A 407 7.32 -22.07 3.42
C GLU A 407 7.41 -20.89 2.45
N ILE A 408 8.61 -20.61 1.99
CA ILE A 408 8.84 -19.78 0.81
C ILE A 408 8.90 -20.74 -0.36
N TYR A 409 8.03 -20.56 -1.35
CA TYR A 409 7.99 -21.40 -2.54
C TYR A 409 8.42 -20.61 -3.76
N VAL A 410 8.92 -21.32 -4.77
CA VAL A 410 9.30 -20.77 -6.07
C VAL A 410 8.62 -21.57 -7.16
N GLU A 411 7.99 -20.88 -8.09
CA GLU A 411 7.40 -21.45 -9.31
C GLU A 411 8.24 -21.02 -10.53
N THR A 412 8.52 -21.98 -11.41
CA THR A 412 9.27 -21.71 -12.64
C THR A 412 8.32 -21.16 -13.71
N GLY A 413 8.67 -20.01 -14.27
CA GLY A 413 7.94 -19.35 -15.34
C GLY A 413 8.62 -19.48 -16.71
N PRO A 414 8.24 -18.65 -17.69
CA PRO A 414 8.83 -18.67 -19.01
C PRO A 414 10.29 -18.21 -19.01
N VAL A 415 11.06 -18.65 -20.00
CA VAL A 415 12.44 -18.21 -20.25
C VAL A 415 12.47 -17.37 -21.51
N ALA A 416 13.07 -16.19 -21.45
CA ALA A 416 13.30 -15.36 -22.62
C ALA A 416 14.50 -15.89 -23.41
N GLU A 417 14.25 -16.29 -24.66
CA GLU A 417 15.27 -16.83 -25.54
C GLU A 417 15.78 -15.82 -26.56
N LYS A 418 17.07 -15.93 -26.88
CA LYS A 418 17.69 -15.10 -27.92
C LYS A 418 17.08 -15.44 -29.28
N GLY A 419 16.53 -14.43 -29.96
CA GLY A 419 15.89 -14.62 -31.26
C GLY A 419 14.48 -15.24 -31.19
N GLY A 420 13.90 -15.38 -29.99
CA GLY A 420 12.50 -15.78 -29.83
C GLY A 420 11.51 -14.69 -30.28
N ASP A 421 10.23 -14.99 -30.15
CA ASP A 421 9.14 -14.03 -30.35
C ASP A 421 8.80 -13.29 -29.05
N ARG A 422 8.96 -11.96 -29.08
CA ARG A 422 8.65 -11.06 -27.96
C ARG A 422 7.17 -11.12 -27.57
N ALA A 423 6.26 -11.15 -28.55
CA ALA A 423 4.82 -11.12 -28.27
C ALA A 423 4.36 -12.43 -27.61
N ALA A 424 4.89 -13.56 -28.09
CA ALA A 424 4.68 -14.87 -27.46
C ALA A 424 5.23 -14.90 -26.02
N PHE A 425 6.43 -14.36 -25.79
CA PHE A 425 7.00 -14.29 -24.44
C PHE A 425 6.16 -13.42 -23.50
N ASP A 426 5.73 -12.23 -23.94
CA ASP A 426 4.91 -11.35 -23.12
C ASP A 426 3.58 -12.03 -22.74
N THR A 427 2.95 -12.72 -23.69
CA THR A 427 1.73 -13.51 -23.43
C THR A 427 1.99 -14.59 -22.37
N ALA A 428 3.02 -15.42 -22.57
CA ALA A 428 3.38 -16.48 -21.63
C ALA A 428 3.75 -15.93 -20.22
N PHE A 429 4.40 -14.77 -20.17
CA PHE A 429 4.76 -14.11 -18.91
C PHE A 429 3.52 -13.70 -18.11
N TYR A 430 2.57 -13.02 -18.76
CA TYR A 430 1.38 -12.56 -18.06
C TYR A 430 0.42 -13.70 -17.74
N ASP A 431 0.28 -14.70 -18.61
CA ASP A 431 -0.51 -15.90 -18.31
C ASP A 431 0.05 -16.64 -17.09
N PHE A 432 1.38 -16.81 -17.02
CA PHE A 432 2.06 -17.37 -15.85
C PHE A 432 1.80 -16.55 -14.58
N TYR A 433 1.99 -15.23 -14.65
CA TYR A 433 1.79 -14.35 -13.50
C TYR A 433 0.34 -14.36 -13.01
N LEU A 434 -0.63 -14.25 -13.93
CA LEU A 434 -2.06 -14.30 -13.61
C LEU A 434 -2.47 -15.65 -13.02
N GLY A 435 -1.89 -16.76 -13.51
CA GLY A 435 -2.07 -18.08 -12.94
C GLY A 435 -1.57 -18.16 -11.48
N CYS A 436 -0.43 -17.54 -11.18
CA CYS A 436 0.07 -17.43 -9.81
C CYS A 436 -0.87 -16.59 -8.92
N LEU A 437 -1.42 -15.49 -9.45
CA LEU A 437 -2.41 -14.69 -8.72
C LEU A 437 -3.69 -15.49 -8.42
N ASP A 438 -4.20 -16.25 -9.40
CA ASP A 438 -5.40 -17.06 -9.22
C ASP A 438 -5.17 -18.16 -8.17
N ALA A 439 -4.02 -18.83 -8.20
CA ALA A 439 -3.65 -19.82 -7.19
C ALA A 439 -3.64 -19.24 -5.76
N ILE A 440 -3.19 -18.00 -5.59
CA ILE A 440 -3.26 -17.28 -4.30
C ILE A 440 -4.72 -16.96 -3.94
N VAL A 441 -5.49 -16.43 -4.89
CA VAL A 441 -6.90 -16.04 -4.68
C VAL A 441 -7.79 -17.23 -4.33
N MET A 442 -7.47 -18.42 -4.84
CA MET A 442 -8.25 -19.65 -4.63
C MET A 442 -7.65 -20.58 -3.55
N GLY A 443 -6.42 -20.33 -3.09
CA GLY A 443 -5.71 -21.13 -2.10
C GLY A 443 -6.20 -20.95 -0.64
N PRO A 444 -5.44 -21.44 0.36
CA PRO A 444 -5.80 -21.25 1.77
C PRO A 444 -5.89 -19.76 2.15
N PRO A 445 -6.94 -19.31 2.88
CA PRO A 445 -7.17 -17.88 3.14
C PRO A 445 -6.04 -17.19 3.92
N GLU A 446 -5.39 -17.91 4.83
CA GLU A 446 -4.27 -17.42 5.62
C GLU A 446 -3.01 -17.11 4.78
N ASN A 447 -2.92 -17.63 3.56
CA ASN A 447 -1.80 -17.37 2.64
C ASN A 447 -2.01 -16.09 1.80
N MET A 448 -3.23 -15.57 1.76
CA MET A 448 -3.58 -14.42 0.90
C MET A 448 -2.93 -13.13 1.42
N ALA A 449 -3.13 -12.81 2.70
CA ALA A 449 -2.64 -11.62 3.39
C ALA A 449 -2.75 -10.30 2.59
N PRO A 450 -3.95 -9.91 2.14
CA PRO A 450 -4.14 -8.80 1.21
C PRO A 450 -3.61 -7.46 1.75
N GLY A 451 -2.68 -6.84 1.04
CA GLY A 451 -1.99 -5.62 1.52
C GLY A 451 -1.76 -4.51 0.50
N GLY A 452 -2.20 -4.67 -0.74
CA GLY A 452 -1.90 -3.73 -1.82
C GLY A 452 -2.05 -4.37 -3.20
N GLY A 453 -1.41 -3.75 -4.21
CA GLY A 453 -1.32 -4.31 -5.56
C GLY A 453 -2.64 -4.81 -6.16
N PHE A 454 -2.64 -6.04 -6.67
CA PHE A 454 -3.76 -6.59 -7.45
C PHE A 454 -5.05 -6.76 -6.63
N TRP A 455 -4.98 -6.86 -5.30
CA TRP A 455 -6.15 -7.06 -4.44
C TRP A 455 -7.23 -6.00 -4.68
N ARG A 456 -6.85 -4.76 -4.98
CA ARG A 456 -7.80 -3.66 -5.24
C ARG A 456 -8.74 -3.93 -6.40
N CYS A 457 -8.31 -4.70 -7.41
CA CYS A 457 -9.19 -5.04 -8.53
C CYS A 457 -10.31 -5.99 -8.09
N LEU A 458 -10.11 -6.77 -7.02
CA LEU A 458 -11.09 -7.74 -6.49
C LEU A 458 -12.03 -7.13 -5.46
N GLU A 459 -11.81 -5.87 -5.06
CA GLU A 459 -12.69 -5.19 -4.14
C GLU A 459 -14.00 -4.84 -4.87
N GLY A 460 -15.09 -5.54 -4.53
CA GLY A 460 -16.38 -5.36 -5.19
C GLY A 460 -16.92 -3.93 -5.07
N ASN A 461 -17.67 -3.49 -6.09
CA ASN A 461 -18.44 -2.27 -5.99
C ASN A 461 -19.49 -2.43 -4.87
N PRO A 462 -19.62 -1.45 -3.95
CA PRO A 462 -20.63 -1.49 -2.89
C PRO A 462 -22.04 -1.86 -3.38
N ALA A 463 -22.46 -1.38 -4.56
CA ALA A 463 -23.77 -1.68 -5.13
C ALA A 463 -23.94 -3.17 -5.49
N ASP A 464 -22.89 -3.79 -6.05
CA ASP A 464 -22.89 -5.20 -6.45
C ASP A 464 -22.86 -6.12 -5.22
N LEU A 465 -22.12 -5.71 -4.18
CA LEU A 465 -22.06 -6.43 -2.91
C LEU A 465 -23.39 -6.38 -2.15
N LEU A 466 -24.07 -5.23 -2.18
CA LEU A 466 -25.43 -5.08 -1.63
C LEU A 466 -26.41 -6.00 -2.34
N ALA A 467 -26.42 -5.99 -3.69
CA ALA A 467 -27.29 -6.88 -4.47
C ALA A 467 -27.02 -8.37 -4.18
N ALA A 468 -25.75 -8.77 -4.09
CA ALA A 468 -25.36 -10.15 -3.77
C ALA A 468 -25.79 -10.57 -2.36
N SER A 469 -25.61 -9.70 -1.35
CA SER A 469 -26.02 -9.99 0.03
C SER A 469 -27.55 -10.09 0.22
N MET A 470 -28.33 -9.41 -0.63
CA MET A 470 -29.79 -9.50 -0.63
C MET A 470 -30.32 -10.72 -1.39
N GLY A 471 -29.59 -11.21 -2.40
CA GLY A 471 -29.94 -12.43 -3.14
C GLY A 471 -29.56 -13.72 -2.42
N ALA A 472 -28.44 -13.71 -1.68
CA ALA A 472 -27.95 -14.82 -0.86
C ALA A 472 -28.47 -14.72 0.58
N GLY A 473 -29.80 -14.82 0.77
CA GLY A 473 -30.41 -15.14 2.06
C GLY A 473 -29.82 -14.46 3.32
N GLY A 474 -29.55 -13.15 3.31
CA GLY A 474 -29.45 -12.27 4.48
C GLY A 474 -28.45 -12.56 5.61
N ALA A 475 -27.69 -13.66 5.60
CA ALA A 475 -26.90 -14.08 6.77
C ALA A 475 -25.48 -13.47 6.82
N VAL A 476 -24.90 -13.08 5.68
CA VAL A 476 -23.51 -12.57 5.64
C VAL A 476 -23.40 -11.14 6.19
N ALA A 477 -24.46 -10.34 6.09
CA ALA A 477 -24.46 -8.96 6.57
C ALA A 477 -24.69 -8.82 8.09
N GLN A 478 -25.39 -9.76 8.72
CA GLN A 478 -25.78 -9.65 10.13
C GLN A 478 -24.69 -10.07 11.13
N GLY A 479 -23.63 -10.76 10.67
CA GLY A 479 -22.48 -11.15 11.50
C GLY A 479 -21.27 -10.21 11.41
N MET A 480 -21.36 -9.11 10.65
CA MET A 480 -20.23 -8.22 10.33
C MET A 480 -20.43 -6.76 10.78
N THR A 481 -21.44 -6.49 11.61
CA THR A 481 -21.66 -5.16 12.24
C THR A 481 -20.95 -5.01 13.56
#